data_AF-U1P9J6-F1
#
_entry.id   AF-U1P9J6-F1
#
_cell.length_a   1.000
_cell.length_b   1.000
_cell.length_c   1.000
_cell.angle_alpha   90.00
_cell.angle_beta   90.00
_cell.angle_gamma   90.00
#
_symmetry.space_group_name_H-M   'P 1'
#
loop_
_entity.id
_entity.type
_entity.pdbx_description
1 polymer ?
#
loop_
_entity_poly.entity_id
_entity_poly.type
_entity_poly.pdbx_seq_one_letter_code
_entity_poly.pdbx_strand_id
1 'polypeptide(L)'
;MALHDFEPHFPNRPPTWLEVVLTVSVILTLLPNLVTAISSPPTVVVGFVLTTAALVTEGVEDWLHRIGMDGRVLLIMAVFLVVPLIDELAPAVSVLLNDAATGLLVATVLYFAVFVARERAVSGWTATQESAE
;
A
#
# COMPACT_ATOMS: atom_id res chain seq x y z
N MET A 1 -4.04 21.89 -18.49
CA MET A 1 -5.11 20.94 -18.12
C MET A 1 -4.67 19.58 -18.65
N ALA A 2 -3.77 18.91 -17.92
CA ALA A 2 -2.96 17.78 -18.42
C ALA A 2 -2.67 16.78 -17.29
N LEU A 3 -3.71 16.44 -16.51
CA LEU A 3 -3.63 15.47 -15.41
C LEU A 3 -4.51 14.24 -15.68
N HIS A 4 -5.14 14.13 -16.86
CA HIS A 4 -6.01 13.00 -17.18
C HIS A 4 -5.23 11.76 -17.64
N ASP A 5 -4.00 11.88 -18.14
CA ASP A 5 -3.26 10.74 -18.72
C ASP A 5 -2.62 9.77 -17.71
N PHE A 6 -2.86 9.93 -16.40
CA PHE A 6 -2.47 8.94 -15.37
C PHE A 6 -3.53 7.84 -15.16
N GLU A 7 -4.47 7.73 -16.10
CA GLU A 7 -5.72 6.98 -15.99
C GLU A 7 -5.64 5.46 -15.78
N PRO A 8 -4.61 4.70 -16.18
CA PRO A 8 -4.67 3.26 -15.97
C PRO A 8 -4.29 2.85 -14.55
N HIS A 9 -3.47 3.63 -13.82
CA HIS A 9 -2.82 3.13 -12.59
C HIS A 9 -3.67 3.22 -11.32
N PHE A 10 -4.76 3.99 -11.31
CA PHE A 10 -5.62 4.20 -10.13
C PHE A 10 -7.00 3.57 -10.33
N PRO A 11 -7.59 2.96 -9.28
CA PRO A 11 -8.95 2.44 -9.35
C PRO A 11 -9.96 3.50 -9.84
N ASN A 12 -10.89 3.10 -10.72
CA ASN A 12 -11.98 3.95 -11.21
C ASN A 12 -13.12 4.15 -10.19
N ARG A 13 -12.81 4.14 -8.88
CA ARG A 13 -13.78 4.33 -7.79
C ARG A 13 -13.11 5.02 -6.61
N PRO A 14 -13.83 5.81 -5.80
CA PRO A 14 -13.26 6.39 -4.59
C PRO A 14 -12.88 5.31 -3.57
N PRO A 15 -11.82 5.51 -2.76
CA PRO A 15 -11.44 4.61 -1.68
C PRO A 15 -12.58 4.40 -0.68
N THR A 16 -12.68 3.23 -0.05
CA THR A 16 -13.70 2.96 0.98
C THR A 16 -13.21 3.24 2.39
N TRP A 17 -14.12 3.49 3.34
CA TRP A 17 -13.75 3.67 4.76
C TRP A 17 -13.01 2.46 5.34
N LEU A 18 -13.37 1.25 4.91
CA LEU A 18 -12.67 0.03 5.29
C LEU A 18 -11.21 0.06 4.84
N GLU A 19 -10.96 0.44 3.58
CA GLU A 19 -9.60 0.57 3.02
C GLU A 19 -8.78 1.61 3.77
N VAL A 20 -9.38 2.76 4.10
CA VAL A 20 -8.72 3.82 4.87
C VAL A 20 -8.38 3.32 6.28
N VAL A 21 -9.34 2.73 7.00
CA VAL A 21 -9.13 2.24 8.38
C VAL A 21 -8.07 1.15 8.42
N LEU A 22 -8.09 0.20 7.49
CA LEU A 22 -7.09 -0.87 7.44
C LEU A 22 -5.70 -0.32 7.13
N THR A 23 -5.59 0.57 6.14
CA THR A 23 -4.30 1.20 5.79
C THR A 23 -3.74 2.01 6.95
N VAL A 24 -4.58 2.83 7.60
CA VAL A 24 -4.19 3.61 8.79
C VAL A 24 -3.78 2.68 9.94
N SER A 25 -4.51 1.59 10.17
CA SER A 25 -4.18 0.62 11.22
C SER A 25 -2.81 -0.02 10.96
N VAL A 26 -2.52 -0.42 9.72
CA VAL A 26 -1.21 -0.95 9.32
C VAL A 26 -0.11 0.10 9.54
N ILE A 27 -0.33 1.35 9.13
CA ILE A 27 0.63 2.43 9.32
C ILE A 27 0.91 2.67 10.81
N LEU A 28 -0.12 2.70 11.65
CA LEU A 28 0.06 3.05 13.06
C LEU A 28 0.63 1.89 13.91
N THR A 29 0.36 0.65 13.53
CA THR A 29 0.75 -0.52 14.33
C THR A 29 2.02 -1.21 13.83
N LEU A 30 2.24 -1.26 12.51
CA LEU A 30 3.29 -2.09 11.91
C LEU A 30 4.47 -1.27 11.40
N LEU A 31 4.22 -0.12 10.77
CA LEU A 31 5.29 0.72 10.25
C LEU A 31 6.32 1.14 11.32
N PRO A 32 5.95 1.52 12.56
CA PRO A 32 6.92 1.89 13.57
C PRO A 32 7.85 0.73 13.92
N ASN A 33 7.31 -0.48 14.06
CA ASN A 33 8.09 -1.67 14.40
C ASN A 33 9.09 -2.02 13.30
N LEU A 34 8.64 -2.01 12.03
CA LEU A 34 9.53 -2.26 10.89
C LEU A 34 10.63 -1.20 10.79
N VAL A 35 10.29 0.08 10.98
CA VAL A 35 11.24 1.19 10.92
C VAL A 35 12.28 1.09 12.04
N THR A 36 11.89 0.71 13.26
CA THR A 36 12.85 0.50 14.36
C THR A 36 13.79 -0.68 14.14
N ALA A 37 13.40 -1.63 13.29
CA ALA A 37 14.19 -2.81 12.95
C ALA A 37 15.06 -2.61 11.69
N ILE A 38 15.07 -1.42 11.08
CA ILE A 38 15.87 -1.16 9.89
C ILE A 38 17.36 -1.30 10.21
N SER A 39 18.04 -2.15 9.45
CA SER A 39 19.49 -2.33 9.56
C SER A 39 20.27 -1.68 8.40
N SER A 40 19.64 -1.62 7.23
CA SER A 40 20.25 -1.17 5.97
C SER A 40 19.30 -0.23 5.22
N PRO A 41 19.46 1.09 5.39
CA PRO A 41 18.72 2.09 4.62
C PRO A 41 18.82 1.90 3.09
N PRO A 42 19.98 1.50 2.51
CA PRO A 42 20.05 1.18 1.08
C PRO A 42 19.11 0.06 0.64
N THR A 43 18.95 -0.99 1.46
CA THR A 43 18.04 -2.11 1.16
C THR A 43 16.59 -1.62 1.13
N VAL A 44 16.21 -0.74 2.05
CA VAL A 44 14.89 -0.09 2.07
C VAL A 44 14.65 0.70 0.78
N VAL A 45 15.64 1.49 0.34
CA VAL A 45 15.56 2.26 -0.91
C VAL A 45 15.43 1.33 -2.12
N VAL A 46 16.19 0.25 -2.18
CA VAL A 46 16.09 -0.74 -3.26
C VAL A 46 14.70 -1.39 -3.28
N GLY A 47 14.20 -1.83 -2.12
CA GLY A 47 12.84 -2.39 -2.00
C GLY A 47 11.77 -1.40 -2.46
N PHE A 48 11.89 -0.13 -2.06
CA PHE A 48 11.00 0.94 -2.48
C PHE A 48 11.04 1.18 -3.99
N VAL A 49 12.23 1.30 -4.58
CA VAL A 49 12.41 1.55 -6.01
C VAL A 49 11.92 0.37 -6.83
N LEU A 50 12.26 -0.87 -6.46
CA LEU A 50 11.81 -2.07 -7.15
C LEU A 50 10.29 -2.21 -7.10
N THR A 51 9.68 -1.92 -5.94
CA THR A 51 8.22 -1.94 -5.80
C THR A 51 7.58 -0.88 -6.70
N THR A 52 8.08 0.35 -6.65
CA THR A 52 7.55 1.45 -7.46
C THR A 52 7.72 1.16 -8.95
N ALA A 53 8.87 0.63 -9.36
CA ALA A 53 9.11 0.23 -10.74
C ALA A 53 8.17 -0.91 -11.17
N ALA A 54 7.96 -1.91 -10.30
CA ALA A 54 7.03 -2.99 -10.57
C ALA A 54 5.59 -2.47 -10.78
N LEU A 55 5.14 -1.49 -9.99
CA LEU A 55 3.82 -0.87 -10.14
C LEU A 55 3.60 -0.16 -11.49
N VAL A 56 4.69 0.20 -12.19
CA VAL A 56 4.65 0.85 -13.51
C VAL A 56 4.71 -0.18 -14.65
N THR A 57 4.89 -1.48 -14.34
CA THR A 57 4.87 -2.52 -15.36
C THR A 57 3.44 -2.98 -15.65
N GLU A 58 3.07 -3.02 -16.93
CA GLU A 58 1.73 -3.42 -17.40
C GLU A 58 1.26 -4.76 -16.79
N GLY A 59 2.15 -5.74 -16.66
CA GLY A 59 1.80 -7.06 -16.11
C GLY A 59 1.45 -7.05 -14.62
N VAL A 60 2.12 -6.23 -13.82
CA VAL A 60 1.83 -6.08 -12.39
C VAL A 60 0.59 -5.21 -12.19
N GLU A 61 0.45 -4.17 -13.00
CA GLU A 61 -0.72 -3.31 -13.03
C GLU A 61 -2.00 -4.11 -13.37
N ASP A 62 -1.99 -4.90 -14.43
CA ASP A 62 -3.10 -5.78 -14.81
C ASP A 62 -3.43 -6.79 -13.73
N TRP A 63 -2.41 -7.36 -13.09
CA TRP A 63 -2.60 -8.28 -11.98
C TRP A 63 -3.24 -7.58 -10.77
N LEU A 64 -2.77 -6.38 -10.42
CA LEU A 64 -3.31 -5.56 -9.34
C LEU A 64 -4.74 -5.09 -9.63
N HIS A 65 -5.09 -4.84 -10.89
CA HIS A 65 -6.47 -4.59 -11.29
C HIS A 65 -7.32 -5.84 -11.16
N ARG A 66 -6.81 -7.00 -11.58
CA ARG A 66 -7.53 -8.27 -11.56
C ARG A 66 -7.86 -8.76 -10.15
N ILE A 67 -6.94 -8.61 -9.19
CA ILE A 67 -7.19 -9.04 -7.81
C ILE A 67 -8.18 -8.12 -7.06
N GLY A 68 -8.49 -6.95 -7.63
CA GLY A 68 -9.34 -5.96 -6.99
C GLY A 68 -8.76 -5.46 -5.66
N MET A 69 -9.52 -4.63 -4.96
CA MET A 69 -9.02 -4.01 -3.73
C MET A 69 -8.96 -4.99 -2.55
N ASP A 70 -9.91 -5.92 -2.44
CA ASP A 70 -9.88 -6.96 -1.41
C ASP A 70 -8.62 -7.83 -1.55
N GLY A 71 -8.23 -8.14 -2.79
CA GLY A 71 -6.98 -8.83 -3.08
C GLY A 71 -5.75 -8.01 -2.73
N ARG A 72 -5.77 -6.68 -2.92
CA ARG A 72 -4.67 -5.78 -2.49
C ARG A 72 -4.53 -5.74 -0.97
N VAL A 73 -5.63 -5.68 -0.23
CA VAL A 73 -5.63 -5.74 1.24
C VAL A 73 -5.11 -7.09 1.73
N LEU A 74 -5.57 -8.20 1.13
CA LEU A 74 -5.08 -9.54 1.45
C LEU A 74 -3.61 -9.73 1.11
N LEU A 75 -3.13 -9.14 0.01
CA LEU A 75 -1.72 -9.16 -0.37
C LEU A 75 -0.85 -8.43 0.67
N ILE A 76 -1.29 -7.24 1.09
CA ILE A 76 -0.67 -6.49 2.19
C ILE A 76 -0.61 -7.40 3.42
N MET A 77 -1.76 -7.89 3.91
CA MET A 77 -1.83 -8.79 5.07
C MET A 77 -0.96 -10.04 4.94
N ALA A 78 -0.90 -10.65 3.74
CA ALA A 78 -0.10 -11.83 3.47
C ALA A 78 1.40 -11.54 3.56
N VAL A 79 1.88 -10.45 2.96
CA VAL A 79 3.27 -10.02 3.12
C VAL A 79 3.58 -9.78 4.60
N PHE A 80 2.66 -9.17 5.35
CA PHE A 80 2.82 -8.90 6.78
C PHE A 80 2.79 -10.14 7.68
N LEU A 81 2.06 -11.20 7.32
CA LEU A 81 2.09 -12.47 8.03
C LEU A 81 3.34 -13.29 7.68
N VAL A 82 3.82 -13.15 6.44
CA VAL A 82 4.96 -13.90 5.93
C VAL A 82 6.29 -13.36 6.47
N VAL A 83 6.45 -12.05 6.67
CA VAL A 83 7.69 -11.47 7.23
C VAL A 83 8.06 -12.02 8.62
N PRO A 84 7.20 -11.98 9.66
CA PRO A 84 7.53 -12.53 10.97
C PRO A 84 7.65 -14.06 10.92
N LEU A 85 6.90 -14.74 10.05
CA LEU A 85 7.05 -16.17 9.83
C LEU A 85 8.44 -16.52 9.24
N ILE A 86 8.96 -15.69 8.34
CA ILE A 86 10.31 -15.87 7.79
C ILE A 86 11.37 -15.49 8.84
N ASP A 87 11.10 -14.52 9.72
CA ASP A 87 12.01 -14.22 10.84
C ASP A 87 12.20 -15.44 11.76
N GLU A 88 11.11 -16.18 12.03
CA GLU A 88 11.20 -17.43 12.79
C GLU A 88 11.91 -18.57 12.03
N LEU A 89 11.68 -18.70 10.72
CA LEU A 89 12.18 -19.84 9.93
C LEU A 89 13.60 -19.63 9.38
N ALA A 90 14.01 -18.39 9.11
CA ALA A 90 15.25 -18.05 8.44
C ALA A 90 15.79 -16.68 8.91
N PRO A 91 16.27 -16.58 10.16
CA PRO A 91 16.75 -15.32 10.74
C PRO A 91 17.95 -14.72 10.00
N ALA A 92 18.70 -15.53 9.24
CA ALA A 92 19.81 -15.06 8.43
C ALA A 92 19.38 -14.15 7.26
N VAL A 93 18.13 -14.28 6.78
CA VAL A 93 17.57 -13.44 5.70
C VAL A 93 16.53 -12.46 6.20
N SER A 94 16.12 -12.54 7.47
CA SER A 94 15.05 -11.72 8.03
C SER A 94 15.39 -10.24 8.02
N VAL A 95 16.65 -9.90 8.28
CA VAL A 95 17.15 -8.52 8.24
C VAL A 95 16.99 -7.90 6.83
N LEU A 96 17.39 -8.63 5.79
CA LEU A 96 17.25 -8.19 4.41
C LEU A 96 15.77 -8.07 4.00
N LEU A 97 14.96 -9.04 4.41
CA LEU A 97 13.54 -9.09 4.09
C LEU A 97 12.74 -8.01 4.83
N ASN A 98 13.08 -7.71 6.09
CA ASN A 98 12.49 -6.65 6.88
C ASN A 98 12.73 -5.29 6.21
N ASP A 99 13.98 -5.02 5.80
CA ASP A 99 14.33 -3.76 5.14
C ASP A 99 13.63 -3.65 3.77
N ALA A 100 13.57 -4.73 2.99
CA ALA A 100 12.84 -4.76 1.72
C ALA A 100 11.32 -4.58 1.89
N ALA A 101 10.72 -5.26 2.87
CA ALA A 101 9.31 -5.15 3.21
C ALA A 101 8.94 -3.75 3.71
N THR A 102 9.84 -3.09 4.43
CA THR A 102 9.70 -1.68 4.81
C THR A 102 9.61 -0.79 3.57
N GLY A 103 10.48 -0.99 2.58
CA GLY A 103 10.45 -0.26 1.31
C GLY A 103 9.14 -0.46 0.54
N LEU A 104 8.67 -1.71 0.46
CA LEU A 104 7.38 -2.08 -0.13
C LEU A 104 6.20 -1.37 0.58
N LEU A 105 6.21 -1.35 1.91
CA LEU A 105 5.16 -0.72 2.71
C LEU A 105 5.11 0.79 2.46
N VAL A 106 6.27 1.46 2.48
CA VAL A 106 6.35 2.91 2.21
C VAL A 106 5.83 3.24 0.82
N ALA A 107 6.20 2.46 -0.21
CA ALA A 107 5.70 2.64 -1.58
C ALA A 107 4.17 2.50 -1.64
N THR A 108 3.65 1.47 -0.97
CA THR A 108 2.20 1.18 -0.93
C THR A 108 1.42 2.29 -0.22
N VAL A 109 1.94 2.80 0.91
CA VAL A 109 1.34 3.91 1.66
C VAL A 109 1.32 5.18 0.82
N LEU A 110 2.41 5.50 0.13
CA LEU A 110 2.47 6.67 -0.75
C LEU A 110 1.49 6.55 -1.92
N TYR A 111 1.41 5.37 -2.56
CA TYR A 111 0.43 5.11 -3.59
C TYR A 111 -1.01 5.34 -3.08
N PHE A 112 -1.34 4.80 -1.90
CA PHE A 112 -2.67 4.97 -1.32
C PHE A 112 -2.95 6.43 -0.91
N ALA A 113 -1.96 7.15 -0.37
CA ALA A 113 -2.09 8.55 -0.03
C ALA A 113 -2.37 9.41 -1.28
N VAL A 114 -1.67 9.15 -2.38
CA VAL A 114 -1.91 9.81 -3.68
C VAL A 114 -3.31 9.47 -4.20
N PHE A 115 -3.73 8.21 -4.10
CA PHE A 115 -5.06 7.77 -4.50
C PHE A 115 -6.17 8.50 -3.72
N VAL A 116 -6.06 8.60 -2.39
CA VAL A 116 -7.01 9.34 -1.54
C VAL A 116 -6.99 10.84 -1.85
N ALA A 117 -5.82 11.44 -2.01
CA ALA A 117 -5.67 12.86 -2.33
C ALA A 117 -6.25 13.23 -3.71
N ARG A 118 -6.16 12.30 -4.68
CA ARG A 118 -6.73 12.44 -6.02
C ARG A 118 -8.25 12.37 -5.99
N GLU A 119 -8.80 11.31 -5.41
CA GLU A 119 -10.25 11.08 -5.40
C GLU A 119 -10.98 12.14 -4.56
N ARG A 120 -10.28 12.76 -3.58
CA ARG A 120 -10.83 13.80 -2.66
C ARG A 120 -12.14 13.39 -1.97
N ALA A 121 -12.50 12.12 -2.03
CA ALA A 121 -13.72 11.54 -1.53
C ALA A 121 -13.42 10.11 -1.10
N VAL A 122 -13.96 9.73 0.04
CA VAL A 122 -14.05 8.34 0.47
C VAL A 122 -15.49 7.91 0.24
N SER A 123 -15.71 6.73 -0.31
CA SER A 123 -17.04 6.13 -0.44
C SER A 123 -17.74 6.14 0.92
N GLY A 124 -18.87 6.85 1.00
CA GLY A 124 -19.62 7.09 2.25
C GLY A 124 -19.31 8.42 2.96
N TRP A 125 -18.45 9.29 2.42
CA TRP A 125 -18.15 10.62 2.99
C TRP A 125 -19.26 11.65 2.73
N THR A 126 -19.99 11.54 1.62
CA THR A 126 -21.24 12.31 1.46
C THR A 126 -22.30 11.66 2.34
N ALA A 127 -22.34 12.07 3.61
CA ALA A 127 -23.61 12.14 4.31
C ALA A 127 -24.56 12.88 3.36
N THR A 128 -25.65 12.23 2.97
CA THR A 128 -26.81 12.92 2.43
C THR A 128 -27.07 14.10 3.37
N GLN A 129 -26.71 15.31 2.94
CA GLN A 129 -27.34 16.50 3.48
C GLN A 129 -28.79 16.36 3.02
N GLU A 130 -29.58 15.69 3.85
CA GLU A 130 -31.02 15.81 3.83
C GLU A 130 -31.29 17.30 3.93
N SER A 131 -31.69 17.86 2.79
CA SER A 131 -32.21 19.22 2.71
C SER A 131 -33.42 19.25 3.63
N ALA A 132 -33.20 19.65 4.88
CA ALA A 132 -34.28 20.09 5.75
C ALA A 132 -34.78 21.42 5.17
N GLU A 133 -35.73 21.30 4.24
CA GLU A 133 -36.71 22.34 3.94
C GLU A 133 -37.51 22.72 5.19
#